data_AF-A0A5C9CS43-F1
#
_entry.id   AF-A0A5C9CS43-F1
#
_cell.length_a   1.000
_cell.length_b   1.000
_cell.length_c   1.000
_cell.angle_alpha   90.00
_cell.angle_beta   90.00
_cell.angle_gamma   90.00
#
_symmetry.space_group_name_H-M   'P 1'
#
loop_
_entity.id
_entity.type
_entity.pdbx_description
1 polymer ?
#
loop_
_entity_poly.entity_id
_entity_poly.type
_entity_poly.pdbx_seq_one_letter_code
_entity_poly.pdbx_strand_id
1 'polypeptide(L)'
;MRLLQYKDLDLRRVKVSFAKIRKSIEAGDFKSPDVKKLHVRNYYRAKLDHSNRLLLQFAKYGDETVCLALEVIENHAYDKSRFLRGAHVDESKIELEPIAATLDLPRNETLTLRWLHASRVEFELLDKPIVFDDEQDAVRRLMAPMILVGSAGSGKTAITLSKMREAPGKVLYVTQSAYLAQSARALYDHHGYENPDQEPEFLSYREFLETLQIPKGREICFGTFSGWVDRNRTALKGFGEIDAHALFEEFRGVISAQPEGPLTLQDYLTLGRRQSLLPPSEREAAHNLYLRYCKWLNESGQFDLNLSMKFKI
;
A
#
# COMPACT_ATOMS: atom_id res chain seq x y z
N MET A 1 -25.74 11.83 12.35
CA MET A 1 -24.73 11.15 11.50
C MET A 1 -23.42 11.89 11.59
N ARG A 2 -22.30 11.24 11.26
CA ARG A 2 -20.98 11.90 11.25
C ARG A 2 -20.59 12.35 9.84
N LEU A 3 -19.97 13.53 9.74
CA LEU A 3 -19.27 13.95 8.54
C LEU A 3 -17.76 13.77 8.73
N LEU A 4 -17.15 12.90 7.93
CA LEU A 4 -15.72 12.74 7.87
C LEU A 4 -15.17 13.53 6.69
N GLN A 5 -14.03 14.16 6.89
CA GLN A 5 -13.31 14.96 5.92
C GLN A 5 -12.18 14.14 5.33
N TYR A 6 -12.06 14.12 4.00
CA TYR A 6 -10.86 13.62 3.36
C TYR A 6 -9.67 14.49 3.77
N LYS A 7 -8.56 13.88 4.18
CA LYS A 7 -7.40 14.59 4.70
C LYS A 7 -6.88 15.71 3.79
N ASP A 8 -6.84 15.49 2.47
CA ASP A 8 -6.36 16.49 1.52
C ASP A 8 -7.47 17.41 0.99
N LEU A 9 -8.63 17.45 1.66
CA LEU A 9 -9.71 18.38 1.30
C LEU A 9 -9.27 19.84 1.53
N ASP A 10 -9.08 20.59 0.45
CA ASP A 10 -8.74 22.02 0.54
C ASP A 10 -9.95 22.87 0.92
N LEU A 11 -9.94 23.39 2.14
CA LEU A 11 -10.99 24.25 2.68
C LEU A 11 -10.56 25.73 2.81
N ARG A 12 -9.37 26.11 2.33
CA ARG A 12 -8.77 27.44 2.58
C ARG A 12 -9.72 28.60 2.27
N ARG A 13 -10.47 28.49 1.17
CA ARG A 13 -11.41 29.54 0.70
C ARG A 13 -12.84 29.41 1.25
N VAL A 14 -13.22 28.24 1.74
CA VAL A 14 -14.63 27.89 2.05
C VAL A 14 -14.84 27.40 3.49
N LYS A 15 -13.86 27.61 4.39
CA LYS A 15 -13.86 27.09 5.77
C LYS A 15 -15.15 27.41 6.55
N VAL A 16 -15.65 28.64 6.45
CA VAL A 16 -16.87 29.07 7.14
C VAL A 16 -18.11 28.37 6.58
N SER A 17 -18.25 28.33 5.26
CA SER A 17 -19.36 27.63 4.60
C SER A 17 -19.34 26.14 4.89
N PHE A 18 -18.17 25.50 4.82
CA PHE A 18 -18.00 24.09 5.16
C PHE A 18 -18.43 23.79 6.59
N ALA A 19 -18.05 24.63 7.57
CA ALA A 19 -18.47 24.45 8.96
C ALA A 19 -20.00 24.52 9.14
N LYS A 20 -20.70 25.36 8.35
CA LYS A 20 -22.17 25.41 8.34
C LYS A 20 -22.77 24.14 7.73
N ILE A 21 -22.28 23.71 6.56
CA ILE A 21 -22.73 22.46 5.92
C ILE A 21 -22.53 21.27 6.86
N ARG A 22 -21.36 21.17 7.50
CA ARG A 22 -21.06 20.09 8.46
C ARG A 22 -22.13 20.02 9.54
N LYS A 23 -22.45 21.14 10.19
CA LYS A 23 -23.50 21.20 11.22
C LYS A 23 -24.87 20.77 10.69
N SER A 24 -25.26 21.24 9.50
CA SER A 24 -26.53 20.84 8.87
C SER A 24 -26.58 19.35 8.59
N ILE A 25 -25.55 18.78 7.94
CA ILE A 25 -25.50 17.35 7.60
C ILE A 25 -25.47 16.49 8.87
N GLU A 26 -24.68 16.86 9.89
CA GLU A 26 -24.61 16.10 11.14
C GLU A 26 -25.96 16.07 11.89
N ALA A 27 -26.74 17.15 11.77
CA ALA A 27 -28.11 17.27 12.26
C ALA A 27 -29.17 16.60 11.37
N GLY A 28 -28.78 16.01 10.22
CA GLY A 28 -29.70 15.39 9.26
C GLY A 28 -30.44 16.40 8.37
N ASP A 29 -30.06 17.66 8.37
CA ASP A 29 -30.60 18.70 7.50
C ASP A 29 -29.84 18.73 6.17
N PHE A 30 -30.41 18.03 5.19
CA PHE A 30 -29.94 18.02 3.80
C PHE A 30 -30.52 19.15 2.95
N LYS A 31 -31.54 19.84 3.45
CA LYS A 31 -32.25 20.90 2.73
C LYS A 31 -31.47 22.19 2.74
N SER A 32 -30.99 22.63 3.90
CA SER A 32 -30.20 23.87 4.01
C SER A 32 -28.96 23.89 3.10
N PRO A 33 -28.14 22.82 3.03
CA PRO A 33 -27.01 22.76 2.12
C PRO A 33 -27.37 22.36 0.68
N ASP A 34 -28.65 22.21 0.34
CA ASP A 34 -29.12 21.75 -0.98
C ASP A 34 -28.41 20.48 -1.45
N VAL A 35 -28.45 19.44 -0.61
CA VAL A 35 -27.80 18.15 -0.89
C VAL A 35 -28.64 17.38 -1.90
N LYS A 36 -28.05 17.17 -3.08
CA LYS A 36 -28.68 16.45 -4.20
C LYS A 36 -27.76 15.37 -4.75
N LYS A 37 -28.35 14.26 -5.21
CA LYS A 37 -27.59 13.17 -5.84
C LYS A 37 -27.07 13.62 -7.21
N LEU A 38 -25.88 13.20 -7.58
CA LEU A 38 -25.39 13.35 -8.95
C LEU A 38 -25.91 12.18 -9.81
N HIS A 39 -26.20 12.43 -11.09
CA HIS A 39 -26.51 11.36 -12.05
C HIS A 39 -25.28 10.50 -12.40
N VAL A 40 -24.10 10.88 -11.91
CA VAL A 40 -22.85 10.13 -12.09
C VAL A 40 -22.44 9.44 -10.80
N ARG A 41 -22.36 8.11 -10.85
CA ARG A 41 -21.94 7.26 -9.71
C ARG A 41 -22.78 7.55 -8.46
N ASN A 42 -22.28 7.16 -7.28
CA ASN A 42 -22.92 7.42 -5.99
C ASN A 42 -22.31 8.60 -5.27
N TYR A 43 -22.23 9.72 -5.98
CA TYR A 43 -21.83 10.99 -5.41
C TYR A 43 -23.04 11.90 -5.23
N TYR A 44 -22.87 12.82 -4.28
CA TYR A 44 -23.82 13.85 -3.95
C TYR A 44 -23.10 15.18 -3.97
N ARG A 45 -23.84 16.25 -4.17
CA ARG A 45 -23.34 17.62 -4.08
C ARG A 45 -24.08 18.34 -2.97
N ALA A 46 -23.36 19.14 -2.21
CA ALA A 46 -23.91 20.24 -1.40
C ALA A 46 -23.44 21.60 -1.93
N LYS A 47 -24.23 22.66 -1.75
CA LYS A 47 -23.86 24.04 -2.07
C LYS A 47 -23.09 24.68 -0.90
N LEU A 48 -21.83 25.04 -1.13
CA LEU A 48 -21.01 25.81 -0.17
C LEU A 48 -21.35 27.29 -0.21
N ASP A 49 -21.47 27.83 -1.41
CA ASP A 49 -21.86 29.19 -1.70
C ASP A 49 -22.42 29.26 -3.14
N HIS A 50 -22.52 30.46 -3.71
CA HIS A 50 -23.00 30.64 -5.07
C HIS A 50 -22.15 29.86 -6.10
N SER A 51 -20.82 29.92 -5.98
CA SER A 51 -19.83 29.43 -6.95
C SER A 51 -19.24 28.06 -6.63
N ASN A 52 -19.28 27.61 -5.38
CA ASN A 52 -18.55 26.44 -4.92
C ASN A 52 -19.50 25.32 -4.48
N ARG A 53 -19.09 24.08 -4.73
CA ARG A 53 -19.84 22.87 -4.38
C ARG A 53 -18.96 21.94 -3.56
N LEU A 54 -19.56 21.19 -2.66
CA LEU A 54 -18.88 20.13 -1.92
C LEU A 54 -19.32 18.79 -2.48
N LEU A 55 -18.37 18.00 -2.98
CA LEU A 55 -18.59 16.63 -3.40
C LEU A 55 -18.62 15.71 -2.17
N LEU A 56 -19.69 14.93 -2.07
CA LEU A 56 -19.98 14.06 -0.95
C LEU A 56 -20.19 12.62 -1.43
N GLN A 57 -19.89 11.67 -0.57
CA GLN A 57 -20.31 10.29 -0.69
C GLN A 57 -20.83 9.80 0.65
N PHE A 58 -21.88 8.98 0.65
CA PHE A 58 -22.39 8.39 1.89
C PHE A 58 -21.98 6.92 1.99
N ALA A 59 -21.64 6.52 3.22
CA ALA A 59 -21.23 5.18 3.55
C ALA A 59 -22.00 4.65 4.76
N LYS A 60 -22.02 3.34 4.95
CA LYS A 60 -22.57 2.67 6.13
C LYS A 60 -21.48 2.19 7.07
N TYR A 61 -21.70 2.34 8.37
CA TYR A 61 -20.92 1.72 9.44
C TYR A 61 -21.89 1.10 10.45
N GLY A 62 -22.08 -0.22 10.38
CA GLY A 62 -23.23 -0.86 11.02
C GLY A 62 -24.54 -0.24 10.50
N ASP A 63 -25.39 0.20 11.42
CA ASP A 63 -26.65 0.88 11.10
C ASP A 63 -26.48 2.40 10.85
N GLU A 64 -25.32 2.96 11.25
CA GLU A 64 -25.03 4.38 11.09
C GLU A 64 -24.73 4.72 9.62
N THR A 65 -25.29 5.83 9.14
CA THR A 65 -24.86 6.46 7.89
C THR A 65 -23.80 7.51 8.19
N VAL A 66 -22.71 7.49 7.43
CA VAL A 66 -21.58 8.41 7.52
C VAL A 66 -21.49 9.20 6.22
N CYS A 67 -21.28 10.51 6.32
CA CYS A 67 -21.02 11.38 5.19
C CYS A 67 -19.51 11.55 5.01
N LEU A 68 -19.01 11.34 3.80
CA LEU A 68 -17.62 11.53 3.42
C LEU A 68 -17.53 12.78 2.54
N ALA A 69 -16.85 13.81 3.02
CA ALA A 69 -16.54 15.01 2.24
C ALA A 69 -15.24 14.80 1.47
N LEU A 70 -15.32 14.85 0.14
CA LEU A 70 -14.25 14.39 -0.75
C LEU A 70 -13.48 15.54 -1.39
N GLU A 71 -14.19 16.51 -1.97
CA GLU A 71 -13.58 17.58 -2.79
C GLU A 71 -14.42 18.84 -2.78
N VAL A 72 -13.77 20.00 -2.84
CA VAL A 72 -14.43 21.28 -3.17
C VAL A 72 -14.34 21.46 -4.68
N ILE A 73 -15.50 21.48 -5.34
CA ILE A 73 -15.61 21.79 -6.77
C ILE A 73 -15.76 23.30 -6.90
N GLU A 74 -14.66 23.97 -7.28
CA GLU A 74 -14.65 25.42 -7.52
C GLU A 74 -15.35 25.76 -8.84
N ASN A 75 -16.15 26.82 -8.85
CA ASN A 75 -16.84 27.35 -10.05
C ASN A 75 -17.63 26.30 -10.83
N HIS A 76 -18.13 25.27 -10.13
CA HIS A 76 -18.84 24.11 -10.69
C HIS A 76 -18.03 23.34 -11.75
N ALA A 77 -16.70 23.42 -11.72
CA ALA A 77 -15.81 22.72 -12.65
C ALA A 77 -15.71 21.21 -12.33
N TYR A 78 -16.83 20.50 -12.45
CA TYR A 78 -16.92 19.06 -12.20
C TYR A 78 -16.01 18.23 -13.10
N ASP A 79 -15.75 18.71 -14.31
CA ASP A 79 -14.82 18.11 -15.27
C ASP A 79 -13.39 18.00 -14.72
N LYS A 80 -13.01 18.88 -13.79
CA LYS A 80 -11.69 18.88 -13.13
C LYS A 80 -11.62 17.96 -11.92
N SER A 81 -12.73 17.40 -11.47
CA SER A 81 -12.77 16.50 -10.31
C SER A 81 -12.12 15.16 -10.64
N ARG A 82 -11.06 14.81 -9.88
CA ARG A 82 -10.44 13.48 -9.97
C ARG A 82 -11.38 12.34 -9.59
N PHE A 83 -12.32 12.59 -8.68
CA PHE A 83 -13.29 11.60 -8.22
C PHE A 83 -14.33 11.25 -9.29
N LEU A 84 -14.66 12.23 -10.14
CA LEU A 84 -15.60 12.05 -11.26
C LEU A 84 -14.94 11.42 -12.49
N ARG A 85 -13.59 11.36 -12.55
CA ARG A 85 -12.82 10.68 -13.61
C ARG A 85 -13.28 11.05 -15.03
N GLY A 86 -13.50 12.35 -15.26
CA GLY A 86 -13.95 12.89 -16.55
C GLY A 86 -15.42 12.63 -16.91
N ALA A 87 -16.23 12.13 -15.98
CA ALA A 87 -17.67 11.98 -16.21
C ALA A 87 -18.35 13.34 -16.38
N HIS A 88 -19.14 13.50 -17.46
CA HIS A 88 -19.86 14.75 -17.72
C HIS A 88 -20.98 14.96 -16.70
N VAL A 89 -20.89 16.07 -15.96
CA VAL A 89 -21.92 16.48 -15.00
C VAL A 89 -22.74 17.62 -15.57
N ASP A 90 -24.01 17.34 -15.83
CA ASP A 90 -25.01 18.34 -16.22
C ASP A 90 -25.74 18.87 -14.99
N GLU A 91 -25.52 20.15 -14.67
CA GLU A 91 -26.15 20.81 -13.53
C GLU A 91 -27.67 20.88 -13.61
N SER A 92 -28.22 21.00 -14.81
CA SER A 92 -29.68 21.10 -14.99
C SER A 92 -30.37 19.83 -14.49
N LYS A 93 -29.74 18.67 -14.68
CA LYS A 93 -30.21 17.38 -14.17
C LYS A 93 -30.13 17.33 -12.65
N ILE A 94 -29.05 17.85 -12.05
CA ILE A 94 -28.94 17.93 -10.59
C ILE A 94 -30.05 18.80 -10.03
N GLU A 95 -30.40 19.92 -10.67
CA GLU A 95 -31.43 20.81 -10.14
C GLU A 95 -32.84 20.18 -10.16
N LEU A 96 -33.08 19.24 -11.08
CA LEU A 96 -34.30 18.43 -11.13
C LEU A 96 -34.34 17.32 -10.08
N GLU A 97 -33.20 16.89 -9.56
CA GLU A 97 -33.16 15.90 -8.49
C GLU A 97 -33.80 16.46 -7.21
N PRO A 98 -34.59 15.64 -6.50
CA PRO A 98 -35.11 16.03 -5.21
C PRO A 98 -33.94 16.26 -4.24
N ILE A 99 -34.15 17.18 -3.30
CA ILE A 99 -33.29 17.25 -2.11
C ILE A 99 -33.34 15.87 -1.46
N ALA A 100 -32.19 15.36 -1.04
CA ALA A 100 -32.08 14.06 -0.37
C ALA A 100 -32.87 14.10 0.96
N ALA A 101 -34.17 13.80 0.91
CA ALA A 101 -35.03 13.73 2.08
C ALA A 101 -34.73 12.45 2.88
N THR A 102 -34.40 11.38 2.17
CA THR A 102 -33.88 10.11 2.70
C THR A 102 -32.68 9.67 1.86
N LEU A 103 -31.63 9.18 2.52
CA LEU A 103 -30.50 8.56 1.85
C LEU A 103 -30.88 7.12 1.47
N ASP A 104 -31.61 6.96 0.37
CA ASP A 104 -31.82 5.64 -0.25
C ASP A 104 -30.51 5.21 -0.93
N LEU A 105 -29.65 4.60 -0.13
CA LEU A 105 -28.41 3.98 -0.59
C LEU A 105 -28.75 2.56 -1.07
N PRO A 106 -28.75 2.27 -2.38
CA PRO A 106 -29.05 0.94 -2.87
C PRO A 106 -28.01 -0.04 -2.31
N ARG A 107 -28.44 -1.19 -1.77
CA ARG A 107 -27.53 -2.14 -1.09
C ARG A 107 -26.31 -2.53 -1.93
N ASN A 108 -26.49 -2.69 -3.24
CA ASN A 108 -25.43 -3.12 -4.16
C ASN A 108 -24.39 -2.02 -4.47
N GLU A 109 -24.69 -0.80 -4.06
CA GLU A 109 -23.97 0.42 -4.41
C GLU A 109 -23.48 1.19 -3.17
N THR A 110 -23.81 0.67 -1.99
CA THR A 110 -23.53 1.31 -0.71
C THR A 110 -22.11 0.98 -0.29
N LEU A 111 -21.30 2.03 -0.12
CA LEU A 111 -19.97 1.91 0.47
C LEU A 111 -20.09 1.53 1.94
N THR A 112 -19.43 0.46 2.37
CA THR A 112 -19.45 0.02 3.77
C THR A 112 -18.07 0.21 4.41
N LEU A 113 -18.02 1.00 5.47
CA LEU A 113 -16.85 1.14 6.31
C LEU A 113 -16.74 -0.07 7.23
N ARG A 114 -15.57 -0.71 7.25
CA ARG A 114 -15.33 -1.87 8.11
C ARG A 114 -15.16 -1.49 9.58
N TRP A 115 -14.62 -0.31 9.81
CA TRP A 115 -14.29 0.20 11.12
C TRP A 115 -14.28 1.73 11.09
N LEU A 116 -14.62 2.34 12.21
CA LEU A 116 -14.62 3.79 12.38
C LEU A 116 -14.14 4.16 13.78
N HIS A 117 -13.17 5.08 13.85
CA HIS A 117 -12.70 5.62 15.13
C HIS A 117 -13.81 6.40 15.83
N ALA A 118 -13.88 6.38 17.17
CA ALA A 118 -14.97 6.98 17.93
C ALA A 118 -15.11 8.49 17.70
N SER A 119 -14.01 9.23 17.64
CA SER A 119 -14.01 10.70 17.61
C SER A 119 -13.31 11.31 16.38
N ARG A 120 -12.61 10.51 15.57
CA ARG A 120 -11.79 11.06 14.48
C ARG A 120 -12.68 11.51 13.34
N VAL A 121 -12.45 12.71 12.84
CA VAL A 121 -13.28 13.33 11.79
C VAL A 121 -12.58 13.41 10.44
N GLU A 122 -11.37 12.86 10.35
CA GLU A 122 -10.57 12.80 9.13
C GLU A 122 -10.41 11.36 8.67
N PHE A 123 -10.37 11.14 7.36
CA PHE A 123 -10.06 9.87 6.75
C PHE A 123 -9.02 9.99 5.64
N GLU A 124 -8.28 8.91 5.45
CA GLU A 124 -7.35 8.68 4.37
C GLU A 124 -8.05 7.92 3.25
N LEU A 125 -7.65 8.13 2.00
CA LEU A 125 -8.35 7.55 0.86
C LEU A 125 -7.40 6.87 -0.11
N LEU A 126 -7.26 5.55 0.02
CA LEU A 126 -6.55 4.71 -0.95
C LEU A 126 -7.57 4.13 -1.94
N ASP A 127 -7.76 2.81 -2.00
CA ASP A 127 -8.89 2.18 -2.69
C ASP A 127 -10.23 2.54 -2.02
N LYS A 128 -10.22 2.61 -0.69
CA LYS A 128 -11.38 2.90 0.14
C LYS A 128 -11.03 3.91 1.24
N PRO A 129 -12.04 4.54 1.86
CA PRO A 129 -11.83 5.37 3.03
C PRO A 129 -11.28 4.54 4.19
N ILE A 130 -10.23 5.04 4.81
CA ILE A 130 -9.56 4.44 5.97
C ILE A 130 -9.51 5.51 7.05
N VAL A 131 -10.10 5.20 8.20
CA VAL A 131 -9.84 5.94 9.42
C VAL A 131 -8.83 5.12 10.20
N PHE A 132 -7.64 5.67 10.41
CA PHE A 132 -6.63 5.02 11.24
C PHE A 132 -7.07 5.00 12.70
N ASP A 133 -6.58 4.05 13.48
CA ASP A 133 -6.63 4.12 14.94
C ASP A 133 -5.56 5.09 15.49
N ASP A 134 -5.45 5.17 16.82
CA ASP A 134 -4.51 6.06 17.49
C ASP A 134 -3.04 5.64 17.30
N GLU A 135 -2.74 4.34 17.29
CA GLU A 135 -1.39 3.83 17.06
C GLU A 135 -0.95 4.04 15.61
N GLN A 136 -1.81 3.68 14.66
CA GLN A 136 -1.55 3.82 13.23
C GLN A 136 -1.33 5.29 12.84
N ASP A 137 -2.10 6.22 13.38
CA ASP A 137 -1.92 7.66 13.11
C ASP A 137 -0.70 8.26 13.81
N ALA A 138 -0.41 7.83 15.04
CA ALA A 138 0.83 8.22 15.71
C ALA A 138 2.05 7.80 14.88
N VAL A 139 2.08 6.54 14.43
CA VAL A 139 3.14 6.00 13.57
C VAL A 139 3.23 6.73 12.23
N ARG A 140 2.10 7.00 11.57
CA ARG A 140 2.08 7.73 10.30
C ARG A 140 2.75 9.10 10.40
N ARG A 141 2.58 9.79 11.53
CA ARG A 141 3.13 11.14 11.78
C ARG A 141 4.63 11.16 12.12
N LEU A 142 5.25 10.02 12.45
CA LEU A 142 6.68 9.96 12.75
C LEU A 142 7.52 10.40 11.55
N MET A 143 8.65 11.08 11.77
CA MET A 143 9.58 11.40 10.69
C MET A 143 10.45 10.18 10.32
N ALA A 144 10.95 10.14 9.09
CA ALA A 144 11.95 9.15 8.69
C ALA A 144 13.32 9.44 9.36
N PRO A 145 14.17 8.44 9.61
CA PRO A 145 13.98 7.01 9.33
C PRO A 145 13.08 6.32 10.37
N MET A 146 12.30 5.32 9.94
CA MET A 146 11.39 4.56 10.82
C MET A 146 11.32 3.08 10.41
N ILE A 147 11.10 2.22 11.40
CA ILE A 147 10.81 0.79 11.18
C ILE A 147 9.36 0.53 11.60
N LEU A 148 8.55 0.04 10.66
CA LEU A 148 7.15 -0.27 10.89
C LEU A 148 6.96 -1.79 11.08
N VAL A 149 6.73 -2.20 12.32
CA VAL A 149 6.48 -3.61 12.68
C VAL A 149 5.01 -3.80 13.02
N GLY A 150 4.41 -4.89 12.55
CA GLY A 150 3.01 -5.21 12.85
C GLY A 150 2.58 -6.54 12.24
N SER A 151 1.53 -7.14 12.79
CA SER A 151 0.97 -8.41 12.33
C SER A 151 0.37 -8.32 10.91
N ALA A 152 0.05 -9.48 10.31
CA ALA A 152 -0.69 -9.51 9.07
C ALA A 152 -2.04 -8.77 9.24
N GLY A 153 -2.41 -7.96 8.25
CA GLY A 153 -3.66 -7.19 8.30
C GLY A 153 -3.63 -5.92 9.16
N SER A 154 -2.52 -5.60 9.84
CA SER A 154 -2.43 -4.42 10.72
C SER A 154 -2.41 -3.06 10.01
N GLY A 155 -2.52 -3.02 8.68
CA GLY A 155 -2.55 -1.78 7.90
C GLY A 155 -1.18 -1.21 7.52
N LYS A 156 -0.07 -1.96 7.68
CA LYS A 156 1.28 -1.49 7.34
C LYS A 156 1.37 -0.83 5.96
N THR A 157 0.89 -1.51 4.93
CA THR A 157 0.89 -0.98 3.55
C THR A 157 0.10 0.32 3.44
N ALA A 158 -1.06 0.42 4.11
CA ALA A 158 -1.86 1.64 4.07
C ALA A 158 -1.12 2.82 4.71
N ILE A 159 -0.50 2.61 5.88
CA ILE A 159 0.32 3.63 6.54
C ILE A 159 1.50 4.04 5.65
N THR A 160 2.21 3.07 5.07
CA THR A 160 3.36 3.33 4.20
C THR A 160 2.94 4.14 2.97
N LEU A 161 1.85 3.78 2.30
CA LEU A 161 1.37 4.52 1.12
C LEU A 161 0.83 5.91 1.47
N SER A 162 0.06 6.05 2.56
CA SER A 162 -0.40 7.35 3.06
C SER A 162 0.77 8.27 3.39
N LYS A 163 1.85 7.72 3.97
CA LYS A 163 3.07 8.48 4.25
C LYS A 163 3.84 8.81 2.98
N MET A 164 3.93 7.86 2.05
CA MET A 164 4.58 8.04 0.75
C MET A 164 3.97 9.22 -0.03
N ARG A 165 2.64 9.36 0.01
CA ARG A 165 1.92 10.48 -0.61
C ARG A 165 2.29 11.87 -0.09
N GLU A 166 2.85 11.97 1.11
CA GLU A 166 3.30 13.23 1.71
C GLU A 166 4.74 13.59 1.32
N ALA A 167 5.49 12.66 0.74
CA ALA A 167 6.90 12.85 0.43
C ALA A 167 7.08 13.51 -0.95
N PRO A 168 7.74 14.68 -1.04
CA PRO A 168 8.05 15.31 -2.32
C PRO A 168 9.28 14.68 -2.99
N GLY A 169 9.46 14.97 -4.27
CA GLY A 169 10.59 14.54 -5.08
C GLY A 169 10.48 13.09 -5.56
N LYS A 170 11.63 12.45 -5.76
CA LYS A 170 11.73 11.06 -6.22
C LYS A 170 11.46 10.11 -5.06
N VAL A 171 10.42 9.28 -5.18
CA VAL A 171 10.00 8.39 -4.09
C VAL A 171 9.87 6.97 -4.61
N LEU A 172 10.58 6.05 -3.97
CA LEU A 172 10.64 4.66 -4.40
C LEU A 172 9.96 3.75 -3.37
N TYR A 173 9.02 2.93 -3.83
CA TYR A 173 8.43 1.82 -3.09
C TYR A 173 8.98 0.50 -3.62
N VAL A 174 9.70 -0.24 -2.78
CA VAL A 174 10.26 -1.55 -3.12
C VAL A 174 9.55 -2.66 -2.35
N THR A 175 9.22 -3.76 -3.04
CA THR A 175 8.60 -4.95 -2.44
C THR A 175 9.12 -6.24 -3.06
N GLN A 176 8.73 -7.40 -2.52
CA GLN A 176 9.32 -8.69 -2.91
C GLN A 176 8.85 -9.21 -4.28
N SER A 177 7.72 -8.74 -4.82
CA SER A 177 7.20 -9.24 -6.11
C SER A 177 6.59 -8.15 -6.97
N ALA A 178 6.65 -8.33 -8.28
CA ALA A 178 6.05 -7.41 -9.25
C ALA A 178 4.54 -7.27 -9.04
N TYR A 179 3.86 -8.37 -8.66
CA TYR A 179 2.44 -8.35 -8.32
C TYR A 179 2.15 -7.40 -7.14
N LEU A 180 2.96 -7.45 -6.07
CA LEU A 180 2.80 -6.57 -4.93
C LEU A 180 3.12 -5.11 -5.30
N ALA A 181 4.11 -4.88 -6.16
CA ALA A 181 4.44 -3.54 -6.64
C ALA A 181 3.29 -2.93 -7.44
N GLN A 182 2.73 -3.69 -8.39
CA GLN A 182 1.55 -3.29 -9.18
C GLN A 182 0.32 -3.06 -8.28
N SER A 183 0.11 -3.93 -7.29
CA SER A 183 -0.99 -3.78 -6.32
C SER A 183 -0.83 -2.51 -5.49
N ALA A 184 0.37 -2.23 -4.99
CA ALA A 184 0.66 -1.01 -4.22
C ALA A 184 0.48 0.25 -5.08
N ARG A 185 0.95 0.22 -6.34
CA ARG A 185 0.73 1.29 -7.30
C ARG A 185 -0.76 1.54 -7.55
N ALA A 186 -1.53 0.48 -7.78
CA ALA A 186 -2.97 0.60 -8.01
C ALA A 186 -3.73 1.17 -6.80
N LEU A 187 -3.29 0.88 -5.57
CA LEU A 187 -3.81 1.51 -4.35
C LEU A 187 -3.41 2.98 -4.25
N TYR A 188 -2.16 3.30 -4.60
CA TYR A 188 -1.62 4.65 -4.54
C TYR A 188 -2.25 5.57 -5.59
N ASP A 189 -2.44 5.12 -6.82
CA ASP A 189 -3.04 5.89 -7.93
C ASP A 189 -4.58 5.95 -7.84
N HIS A 190 -5.18 5.23 -6.88
CA HIS A 190 -6.62 5.06 -6.82
C HIS A 190 -7.36 6.40 -6.62
N HIS A 191 -8.59 6.48 -7.16
CA HIS A 191 -9.40 7.70 -7.20
C HIS A 191 -8.75 8.88 -7.97
N GLY A 192 -7.80 8.59 -8.86
CA GLY A 192 -7.10 9.61 -9.63
C GLY A 192 -6.20 10.47 -8.75
N TYR A 193 -5.60 9.87 -7.72
CA TYR A 193 -4.67 10.58 -6.86
C TYR A 193 -3.46 11.04 -7.67
N GLU A 194 -3.12 12.32 -7.53
CA GLU A 194 -1.96 12.93 -8.15
C GLU A 194 -1.29 13.83 -7.12
N ASN A 195 0.04 13.86 -7.15
CA ASN A 195 0.87 14.81 -6.41
C ASN A 195 1.91 15.37 -7.39
N PRO A 196 1.77 16.61 -7.86
CA PRO A 196 2.67 17.18 -8.87
C PRO A 196 4.09 17.38 -8.34
N ASP A 197 4.27 17.40 -7.02
CA ASP A 197 5.56 17.56 -6.37
C ASP A 197 6.27 16.21 -6.17
N GLN A 198 5.75 15.11 -6.74
CA GLN A 198 6.26 13.75 -6.53
C GLN A 198 6.48 12.98 -7.84
N GLU A 199 7.55 12.19 -7.88
CA GLU A 199 7.86 11.19 -8.92
C GLU A 199 7.89 9.80 -8.28
N PRO A 200 6.73 9.12 -8.14
CA PRO A 200 6.65 7.83 -7.44
C PRO A 200 6.99 6.66 -8.38
N GLU A 201 7.88 5.78 -7.92
CA GLU A 201 8.20 4.50 -8.57
C GLU A 201 7.82 3.32 -7.66
N PHE A 202 7.24 2.29 -8.28
CA PHE A 202 6.86 1.05 -7.60
C PHE A 202 7.55 -0.11 -8.28
N LEU A 203 8.52 -0.71 -7.60
CA LEU A 203 9.34 -1.77 -8.15
C LEU A 203 9.32 -2.99 -7.22
N SER A 204 9.36 -4.17 -7.81
CA SER A 204 9.87 -5.33 -7.09
C SER A 204 11.36 -5.18 -6.82
N TYR A 205 11.89 -5.89 -5.84
CA TYR A 205 13.30 -5.86 -5.51
C TYR A 205 14.16 -6.22 -6.72
N ARG A 206 13.71 -7.18 -7.53
CA ARG A 206 14.34 -7.51 -8.80
C ARG A 206 14.35 -6.35 -9.79
N GLU A 207 13.20 -5.74 -10.06
CA GLU A 207 13.10 -4.61 -11.00
C GLU A 207 13.97 -3.43 -10.52
N PHE A 208 13.99 -3.17 -9.20
CA PHE A 208 14.89 -2.19 -8.60
C PHE A 208 16.36 -2.51 -8.90
N LEU A 209 16.78 -3.76 -8.70
CA LEU A 209 18.14 -4.18 -9.01
C LEU A 209 18.46 -4.04 -10.52
N GLU A 210 17.51 -4.37 -11.39
CA GLU A 210 17.67 -4.23 -12.84
C GLU A 210 17.86 -2.76 -13.28
N THR A 211 17.41 -1.77 -12.48
CA THR A 211 17.71 -0.34 -12.72
C THR A 211 19.19 0.02 -12.54
N LEU A 212 19.92 -0.73 -11.70
CA LEU A 212 21.34 -0.52 -11.44
C LEU A 212 22.20 -1.37 -12.39
N GLN A 213 21.82 -2.64 -12.55
CA GLN A 213 22.49 -3.58 -13.42
C GLN A 213 21.57 -4.74 -13.76
N ILE A 214 21.44 -5.06 -15.04
CA ILE A 214 20.70 -6.24 -15.49
C ILE A 214 21.54 -7.50 -15.17
N PRO A 215 21.08 -8.40 -14.28
CA PRO A 215 21.80 -9.63 -13.99
C PRO A 215 21.86 -10.52 -15.23
N LYS A 216 23.00 -11.17 -15.44
CA LYS A 216 23.15 -12.13 -16.55
C LYS A 216 22.54 -13.48 -16.16
N GLY A 217 21.81 -14.07 -17.10
CA GLY A 217 21.24 -15.41 -16.92
C GLY A 217 19.78 -15.39 -16.45
N ARG A 218 19.34 -16.48 -15.82
CA ARG A 218 17.98 -16.62 -15.30
C ARG A 218 17.99 -16.64 -13.77
N GLU A 219 17.05 -15.94 -13.16
CA GLU A 219 16.91 -16.00 -11.70
C GLU A 219 16.58 -17.42 -11.28
N ILE A 220 17.29 -17.90 -10.25
CA ILE A 220 17.01 -19.18 -9.62
C ILE A 220 15.62 -19.18 -8.99
N CYS A 221 14.79 -20.16 -9.34
CA CYS A 221 13.52 -20.41 -8.67
C CYS A 221 13.61 -21.64 -7.77
N PHE A 222 12.72 -21.73 -6.79
CA PHE A 222 12.69 -22.85 -5.85
C PHE A 222 12.57 -24.21 -6.53
N GLY A 223 11.77 -24.33 -7.60
CA GLY A 223 11.64 -25.59 -8.34
C GLY A 223 12.96 -26.07 -8.95
N THR A 224 13.74 -25.15 -9.54
CA THR A 224 15.05 -25.49 -10.11
C THR A 224 16.07 -25.81 -9.02
N PHE A 225 16.03 -25.07 -7.90
CA PHE A 225 16.85 -25.36 -6.73
C PHE A 225 16.54 -26.74 -6.13
N SER A 226 15.26 -27.06 -5.92
CA SER A 226 14.82 -28.36 -5.39
C SER A 226 15.31 -29.53 -6.25
N GLY A 227 15.20 -29.42 -7.58
CA GLY A 227 15.76 -30.44 -8.48
C GLY A 227 17.30 -30.52 -8.47
N TRP A 228 18.00 -29.44 -8.10
CA TRP A 228 19.44 -29.49 -7.85
C TRP A 228 19.76 -30.18 -6.52
N VAL A 229 19.01 -29.89 -5.46
CA VAL A 229 19.14 -30.56 -4.15
C VAL A 229 18.92 -32.07 -4.30
N ASP A 230 17.92 -32.50 -5.06
CA ASP A 230 17.64 -33.92 -5.30
C ASP A 230 18.81 -34.67 -5.93
N ARG A 231 19.53 -34.03 -6.86
CA ARG A 231 20.75 -34.57 -7.49
C ARG A 231 21.97 -34.57 -6.55
N ASN A 232 21.92 -33.77 -5.48
CA ASN A 232 22.99 -33.63 -4.49
C ASN A 232 22.62 -34.28 -3.14
N ARG A 233 21.57 -35.11 -3.05
CA ARG A 233 21.14 -35.77 -1.80
C ARG A 233 22.25 -36.52 -1.08
N THR A 234 23.23 -37.05 -1.80
CA THR A 234 24.38 -37.72 -1.18
C THR A 234 25.21 -36.76 -0.31
N ALA A 235 25.28 -35.48 -0.68
CA ALA A 235 25.93 -34.43 0.12
C ALA A 235 25.08 -34.00 1.33
N LEU A 236 23.79 -34.37 1.34
CA LEU A 236 22.88 -34.18 2.47
C LEU A 236 22.88 -35.38 3.44
N LYS A 237 23.62 -36.46 3.14
CA LYS A 237 23.76 -37.59 4.08
C LYS A 237 24.44 -37.11 5.36
N GLY A 238 23.67 -37.00 6.44
CA GLY A 238 24.13 -36.49 7.74
C GLY A 238 23.47 -35.19 8.19
N PHE A 239 22.71 -34.52 7.31
CA PHE A 239 21.70 -33.56 7.73
C PHE A 239 20.50 -34.33 8.29
N GLY A 240 19.85 -33.80 9.33
CA GLY A 240 18.58 -34.31 9.85
C GLY A 240 17.42 -34.17 8.85
N GLU A 241 16.20 -33.96 9.35
CA GLU A 241 14.98 -33.81 8.55
C GLU A 241 14.88 -32.46 7.81
N ILE A 242 15.97 -31.97 7.23
CA ILE A 242 15.98 -30.69 6.51
C ILE A 242 15.50 -30.89 5.09
N ASP A 243 14.44 -30.16 4.75
CA ASP A 243 13.92 -30.12 3.39
C ASP A 243 14.67 -29.10 2.52
N ALA A 244 14.46 -29.20 1.21
CA ALA A 244 15.05 -28.26 0.25
C ALA A 244 14.57 -26.82 0.48
N HIS A 245 13.40 -26.60 1.10
CA HIS A 245 12.90 -25.25 1.33
C HIS A 245 13.71 -24.55 2.43
N ALA A 246 13.94 -25.22 3.55
CA ALA A 246 14.79 -24.74 4.63
C ALA A 246 16.22 -24.44 4.17
N LEU A 247 16.81 -25.28 3.31
CA LEU A 247 18.13 -24.99 2.71
C LEU A 247 18.10 -23.76 1.80
N PHE A 248 17.03 -23.59 1.02
CA PHE A 248 16.90 -22.43 0.15
C PHE A 248 16.80 -21.13 0.95
N GLU A 249 15.99 -21.13 2.01
CA GLU A 249 15.87 -20.01 2.95
C GLU A 249 17.18 -19.76 3.71
N GLU A 250 17.90 -20.79 4.13
CA GLU A 250 19.20 -20.64 4.79
C GLU A 250 20.24 -20.02 3.84
N PHE A 251 20.29 -20.48 2.58
CA PHE A 251 21.23 -19.96 1.60
C PHE A 251 20.95 -18.49 1.27
N ARG A 252 19.68 -18.14 1.02
CA ARG A 252 19.27 -16.79 0.61
C ARG A 252 19.15 -15.84 1.79
N GLY A 253 18.45 -16.25 2.85
CA GLY A 253 18.09 -15.41 3.99
C GLY A 253 19.12 -15.34 5.11
N VAL A 254 20.12 -16.23 5.13
CA VAL A 254 21.15 -16.26 6.18
C VAL A 254 22.55 -16.11 5.59
N ILE A 255 22.99 -17.07 4.79
CA ILE A 255 24.38 -17.11 4.30
C ILE A 255 24.66 -15.93 3.36
N SER A 256 23.75 -15.63 2.43
CA SER A 256 23.93 -14.56 1.43
C SER A 256 23.22 -13.25 1.76
N ALA A 257 22.69 -13.09 2.97
CA ALA A 257 21.85 -11.93 3.31
C ALA A 257 22.62 -10.65 3.67
N GLN A 258 23.93 -10.74 3.97
CA GLN A 258 24.71 -9.57 4.38
C GLN A 258 25.04 -8.67 3.19
N PRO A 259 24.95 -7.34 3.35
CA PRO A 259 25.33 -6.38 2.30
C PRO A 259 26.78 -6.53 1.81
N GLU A 260 27.70 -6.93 2.69
CA GLU A 260 29.12 -7.13 2.42
C GLU A 260 29.39 -8.38 1.57
N GLY A 261 28.37 -9.22 1.39
CA GLY A 261 28.42 -10.47 0.66
C GLY A 261 28.26 -11.70 1.57
N PRO A 262 28.40 -12.90 1.02
CA PRO A 262 28.11 -14.13 1.75
C PRO A 262 29.02 -14.35 2.96
N LEU A 263 28.43 -14.87 4.04
CA LEU A 263 29.14 -15.22 5.27
C LEU A 263 30.28 -16.21 4.98
N THR A 264 31.43 -15.96 5.59
CA THR A 264 32.50 -16.96 5.65
C THR A 264 32.03 -18.15 6.48
N LEU A 265 32.69 -19.30 6.35
CA LEU A 265 32.39 -20.45 7.19
C LEU A 265 32.54 -20.10 8.68
N GLN A 266 33.58 -19.34 9.04
CA GLN A 266 33.82 -18.93 10.42
C GLN A 266 32.64 -18.09 10.95
N ASP A 267 32.22 -17.06 10.21
CA ASP A 267 31.12 -16.19 10.64
C ASP A 267 29.80 -16.96 10.73
N TYR A 268 29.54 -17.83 9.76
CA TYR A 268 28.34 -18.66 9.74
C TYR A 268 28.24 -19.61 10.95
N LEU A 269 29.36 -20.18 11.39
CA LEU A 269 29.40 -21.05 12.57
C LEU A 269 29.10 -20.29 13.88
N THR A 270 29.38 -18.98 13.95
CA THR A 270 29.11 -18.17 15.16
C THR A 270 27.65 -17.79 15.37
N LEU A 271 26.78 -18.01 14.38
CA LEU A 271 25.38 -17.57 14.44
C LEU A 271 24.58 -18.20 15.60
N GLY A 272 23.73 -17.42 16.24
CA GLY A 272 22.81 -17.91 17.26
C GLY A 272 21.64 -18.74 16.68
N ARG A 273 20.92 -19.45 17.56
CA ARG A 273 19.73 -20.24 17.19
C ARG A 273 18.57 -19.43 16.59
N ARG A 274 18.57 -18.10 16.77
CA ARG A 274 17.56 -17.19 16.19
C ARG A 274 17.96 -16.66 14.81
N GLN A 275 19.19 -16.91 14.37
CA GLN A 275 19.75 -16.38 13.12
C GLN A 275 19.88 -17.44 12.01
N SER A 276 19.87 -18.72 12.37
CA SER A 276 20.02 -19.85 11.45
C SER A 276 18.98 -20.91 11.80
N LEU A 277 18.36 -21.48 10.77
CA LEU A 277 17.42 -22.59 10.91
C LEU A 277 18.17 -23.89 11.25
N LEU A 278 19.47 -23.93 10.98
CA LEU A 278 20.29 -25.13 11.11
C LEU A 278 20.98 -25.24 12.48
N PRO A 279 20.97 -26.44 13.08
CA PRO A 279 21.76 -26.71 14.28
C PRO A 279 23.27 -26.59 13.96
N PRO A 280 24.11 -26.22 14.95
CA PRO A 280 25.54 -26.01 14.73
C PRO A 280 26.27 -27.20 14.07
N SER A 281 25.83 -28.43 14.33
CA SER A 281 26.41 -29.66 13.77
C SER A 281 26.29 -29.78 12.26
N GLU A 282 25.33 -29.08 11.63
CA GLU A 282 25.02 -29.23 10.21
C GLU A 282 25.52 -28.05 9.37
N ARG A 283 25.92 -26.95 10.01
CA ARG A 283 26.30 -25.70 9.35
C ARG A 283 27.53 -25.83 8.46
N GLU A 284 28.53 -26.61 8.87
CA GLU A 284 29.71 -26.83 8.03
C GLU A 284 29.34 -27.52 6.72
N ALA A 285 28.50 -28.55 6.78
CA ALA A 285 28.01 -29.24 5.60
C ALA A 285 27.11 -28.32 4.75
N ALA A 286 26.29 -27.46 5.39
CA ALA A 286 25.41 -26.51 4.70
C ALA A 286 26.22 -25.47 3.92
N HIS A 287 27.27 -24.93 4.53
CA HIS A 287 28.18 -23.99 3.88
C HIS A 287 28.92 -24.63 2.71
N ASN A 288 29.40 -25.87 2.87
CA ASN A 288 30.01 -26.63 1.78
C ASN A 288 29.04 -26.85 0.61
N LEU A 289 27.76 -27.13 0.90
CA LEU A 289 26.72 -27.26 -0.12
C LEU A 289 26.40 -25.91 -0.77
N TYR A 290 26.39 -24.82 0.00
CA TYR A 290 26.22 -23.45 -0.49
C TYR A 290 27.32 -23.05 -1.50
N LEU A 291 28.58 -23.43 -1.26
CA LEU A 291 29.67 -23.19 -2.22
C LEU A 291 29.44 -23.95 -3.53
N ARG A 292 28.93 -25.19 -3.46
CA ARG A 292 28.55 -25.96 -4.66
C ARG A 292 27.37 -25.33 -5.39
N TYR A 293 26.40 -24.79 -4.65
CA TYR A 293 25.27 -24.03 -5.19
C TYR A 293 25.76 -22.81 -5.98
N CYS A 294 26.66 -22.00 -5.41
CA CYS A 294 27.23 -20.83 -6.10
C CYS A 294 27.95 -21.21 -7.40
N LYS A 295 28.73 -22.31 -7.38
CA LYS A 295 29.38 -22.83 -8.57
C LYS A 295 28.37 -23.27 -9.64
N TRP A 296 27.34 -24.01 -9.22
CA TRP A 296 26.29 -24.48 -10.11
C TRP A 296 25.46 -23.36 -10.74
N LEU A 297 25.17 -22.28 -10.01
CA LEU A 297 24.52 -21.09 -10.57
C LEU A 297 25.31 -20.56 -11.78
N ASN A 298 26.62 -20.35 -11.61
CA ASN A 298 27.49 -19.87 -12.68
C ASN A 298 27.53 -20.82 -13.89
N GLU A 299 27.69 -22.12 -13.65
CA GLU A 299 27.76 -23.14 -14.72
C GLU A 299 26.45 -23.30 -15.48
N SER A 300 25.31 -23.08 -14.81
CA SER A 300 23.98 -23.24 -15.41
C SER A 300 23.41 -21.95 -15.99
N GLY A 301 24.17 -20.85 -15.97
CA GLY A 301 23.71 -19.54 -16.43
C GLY A 301 22.54 -19.00 -15.60
N GLN A 302 22.53 -19.29 -14.30
CA GLN A 302 21.54 -18.83 -13.34
C GLN A 302 22.15 -17.83 -12.37
N PHE A 303 21.32 -17.00 -11.75
CA PHE A 303 21.74 -16.06 -10.72
C PHE A 303 20.79 -16.08 -9.52
N ASP A 304 21.32 -15.72 -8.37
CA ASP A 304 20.56 -15.41 -7.16
C ASP A 304 20.60 -13.90 -6.95
N LEU A 305 19.44 -13.26 -6.67
CA LEU A 305 19.38 -11.82 -6.43
C LEU A 305 20.36 -11.36 -5.35
N ASN A 306 20.52 -12.13 -4.27
CA ASN A 306 21.41 -11.77 -3.15
C ASN A 306 22.90 -11.86 -3.51
N LEU A 307 23.23 -12.53 -4.62
CA LEU A 307 24.59 -12.66 -5.14
C LEU A 307 24.83 -11.80 -6.39
N SER A 308 23.76 -11.21 -6.94
CA SER A 308 23.78 -10.54 -8.24
C SER A 308 24.44 -9.16 -8.20
N MET A 309 24.54 -8.54 -7.01
CA MET A 309 25.19 -7.25 -6.83
C MET A 309 26.28 -7.31 -5.77
N LYS A 310 27.50 -6.95 -6.18
CA LYS A 310 28.52 -6.47 -5.25
C LYS A 310 28.35 -4.97 -5.16
N PHE A 311 27.65 -4.49 -4.13
CA PHE A 311 27.61 -3.06 -3.87
C PHE A 311 29.05 -2.61 -3.56
N LYS A 312 29.66 -1.86 -4.49
CA LYS A 312 30.80 -1.01 -4.13
C LYS A 312 30.20 0.16 -3.36
N ILE A 313 30.20 0.06 -2.03
CA ILE A 313 29.99 1.20 -1.15
C ILE A 313 31.26 2.05 -1.19
#